data_AF-A0A3D5VGT7-F1
#
_entry.id   AF-A0A3D5VGT7-F1
#
_cell.length_a   1.000
_cell.length_b   1.000
_cell.length_c   1.000
_cell.angle_alpha   90.00
_cell.angle_beta   90.00
_cell.angle_gamma   90.00
#
_symmetry.space_group_name_H-M   'P 1'
#
loop_
_entity.id
_entity.type
_entity.pdbx_description
1 polymer ?
#
loop_
_entity_poly.entity_id
_entity_poly.type
_entity_poly.pdbx_seq_one_letter_code
_entity_poly.pdbx_strand_id
1 'polypeptide(L)'
;TNCGLQEPLIREIMKGGAIYPQQCCPSPYHGYPAALNIDVSGHEGDIQYMLNSVGTVLKEYGQESRMSTWGVAVNMLMIEAGVKYAIEFLEGNTEGRVDEDVLFPIIDKIAKGGTVVSTYEENGVPIDNFYLILCDYYDFSK
;
A
#
# COMPACT_ATOMS: atom_id res chain seq x y z
N THR A 1 4.23 -11.81 -11.59
CA THR A 1 5.40 -10.90 -11.75
C THR A 1 6.20 -10.91 -10.46
N ASN A 2 7.39 -10.28 -10.38
CA ASN A 2 8.21 -10.25 -9.17
C ASN A 2 8.96 -8.91 -9.01
N CYS A 3 9.61 -8.71 -7.85
CA CYS A 3 10.32 -7.48 -7.51
C CYS A 3 11.44 -7.11 -8.50
N GLY A 4 12.13 -8.11 -9.09
CA GLY A 4 13.21 -7.88 -10.05
C GLY A 4 12.77 -7.24 -11.36
N LEU A 5 11.47 -7.30 -11.69
CA LEU A 5 10.91 -6.68 -12.89
C LEU A 5 10.47 -5.23 -12.67
N GLN A 6 10.35 -4.75 -11.44
CA GLN A 6 9.71 -3.45 -11.16
C GLN A 6 10.57 -2.29 -11.66
N GLU A 7 11.88 -2.29 -11.35
CA GLU A 7 12.80 -1.25 -11.82
C GLU A 7 12.85 -1.11 -13.35
N PRO A 8 13.10 -2.18 -14.13
CA PRO A 8 13.13 -2.06 -15.58
C PRO A 8 11.76 -1.68 -16.17
N LEU A 9 10.65 -2.18 -15.62
CA LEU A 9 9.30 -1.80 -16.08
C LEU A 9 9.05 -0.31 -15.89
N ILE A 10 9.30 0.23 -14.70
CA ILE A 10 9.11 1.66 -14.42
C ILE A 10 9.94 2.50 -15.40
N ARG A 11 11.22 2.15 -15.62
CA ARG A 11 12.09 2.88 -16.56
C ARG A 11 11.62 2.83 -18.01
N GLU A 12 11.16 1.67 -18.48
CA GLU A 12 10.64 1.56 -19.84
C GLU A 12 9.31 2.30 -20.01
N ILE A 13 8.48 2.33 -18.98
CA ILE A 13 7.21 3.07 -19.00
C ILE A 13 7.48 4.58 -18.94
N MET A 14 8.46 5.04 -18.17
CA MET A 14 8.90 6.45 -18.18
C MET A 14 9.29 6.92 -19.59
N LYS A 15 9.92 6.05 -20.40
CA LYS A 15 10.31 6.35 -21.78
C LYS A 15 9.14 6.22 -22.76
N GLY A 16 8.33 5.17 -22.61
CA GLY A 16 7.32 4.76 -23.57
C GLY A 16 5.92 5.31 -23.34
N GLY A 17 5.63 5.84 -22.15
CA GLY A 17 4.33 6.42 -21.80
C GLY A 17 3.18 5.41 -21.69
N ALA A 18 3.49 4.13 -21.47
CA ALA A 18 2.48 3.12 -21.16
C ALA A 18 1.84 3.35 -19.77
N ILE A 19 0.82 2.58 -19.41
CA ILE A 19 0.17 2.67 -18.09
C ILE A 19 0.79 1.63 -17.16
N TYR A 20 1.23 2.09 -16.00
CA TYR A 20 1.72 1.26 -14.91
C TYR A 20 0.81 1.41 -13.68
N PRO A 21 -0.29 0.66 -13.60
CA PRO A 21 -1.28 0.90 -12.57
C PRO A 21 -0.68 0.65 -11.19
N GLN A 22 -0.04 -0.50 -10.95
CA GLN A 22 0.54 -0.83 -9.64
C GLN A 22 1.69 -1.82 -9.76
N GLN A 23 2.56 -1.84 -8.74
CA GLN A 23 3.61 -2.85 -8.59
C GLN A 23 3.05 -4.21 -8.17
N CYS A 24 3.88 -5.26 -8.27
CA CYS A 24 3.51 -6.62 -7.84
C CYS A 24 3.08 -6.69 -6.36
N CYS A 25 3.66 -5.83 -5.51
CA CYS A 25 3.21 -5.55 -4.16
C CYS A 25 3.22 -4.01 -4.05
N PRO A 26 2.08 -3.30 -4.09
CA PRO A 26 2.11 -1.84 -4.21
C PRO A 26 2.71 -1.18 -2.96
N SER A 27 3.69 -0.30 -3.19
CA SER A 27 4.39 0.49 -2.16
C SER A 27 5.30 1.51 -2.85
N PRO A 28 5.41 2.75 -2.38
CA PRO A 28 6.29 3.74 -3.00
C PRO A 28 7.78 3.36 -2.90
N TYR A 29 8.14 2.40 -2.03
CA TYR A 29 9.49 1.86 -1.93
C TYR A 29 9.78 0.73 -2.92
N HIS A 30 8.77 0.15 -3.55
CA HIS A 30 8.95 -0.99 -4.45
C HIS A 30 9.27 -0.53 -5.86
N GLY A 31 10.57 -0.57 -6.20
CA GLY A 31 11.11 -0.28 -7.53
C GLY A 31 11.33 1.20 -7.83
N TYR A 32 10.46 2.08 -7.36
CA TYR A 32 10.54 3.52 -7.64
C TYR A 32 11.86 4.18 -7.25
N PRO A 33 12.42 3.98 -6.04
CA PRO A 33 13.64 4.70 -5.64
C PRO A 33 14.81 4.47 -6.61
N ALA A 34 15.06 3.20 -6.96
CA ALA A 34 16.11 2.82 -7.90
C ALA A 34 15.77 3.21 -9.35
N ALA A 35 14.51 3.03 -9.77
CA ALA A 35 14.08 3.33 -11.13
C ALA A 35 14.22 4.81 -11.46
N LEU A 36 13.90 5.68 -10.49
CA LEU A 36 13.84 7.13 -10.63
C LEU A 36 15.06 7.85 -10.05
N ASN A 37 16.05 7.13 -9.52
CA ASN A 37 17.25 7.66 -8.85
C ASN A 37 16.92 8.62 -7.68
N ILE A 38 15.95 8.24 -6.85
CA ILE A 38 15.57 9.00 -5.64
C ILE A 38 16.50 8.60 -4.50
N ASP A 39 17.14 9.59 -3.88
CA ASP A 39 17.88 9.40 -2.64
C ASP A 39 16.91 9.33 -1.45
N VAL A 40 17.12 8.37 -0.57
CA VAL A 40 16.29 8.13 0.61
C VAL A 40 17.02 8.39 1.92
N SER A 41 18.28 8.83 1.84
CA SER A 41 19.14 9.06 3.00
C SER A 41 18.52 10.09 3.93
N GLY A 42 18.32 9.73 5.20
CA GLY A 42 17.66 10.58 6.20
C GLY A 42 16.12 10.62 6.12
N HIS A 43 15.53 9.86 5.19
CA HIS A 43 14.09 9.71 4.99
C HIS A 43 13.67 8.23 4.95
N GLU A 44 14.42 7.38 5.65
CA GLU A 44 14.16 5.94 5.72
C GLU A 44 12.79 5.67 6.37
N GLY A 45 11.88 5.05 5.62
CA GLY A 45 10.52 4.76 6.08
C GLY A 45 9.54 5.95 6.04
N ASP A 46 9.98 7.15 5.63
CA ASP A 46 9.10 8.28 5.36
C ASP A 46 8.32 8.10 4.04
N ILE A 47 7.14 7.50 4.17
CA ILE A 47 6.21 7.26 3.06
C ILE A 47 5.82 8.57 2.36
N GLN A 48 5.62 9.66 3.11
CA GLN A 48 5.16 10.91 2.52
C GLN A 48 6.26 11.57 1.69
N TYR A 49 7.50 11.58 2.20
CA TYR A 49 8.66 11.99 1.43
C TYR A 49 8.76 11.18 0.14
N MET A 50 8.65 9.86 0.22
CA MET A 50 8.75 9.00 -0.98
C MET A 50 7.66 9.29 -2.01
N LEU A 51 6.40 9.41 -1.58
CA LEU A 51 5.30 9.73 -2.50
C LEU A 51 5.52 11.08 -3.19
N ASN A 52 5.97 12.08 -2.43
CA ASN A 52 6.28 13.41 -2.97
C ASN A 52 7.44 13.38 -3.97
N SER A 53 8.52 12.67 -3.63
CA SER A 53 9.70 12.54 -4.50
C SER A 53 9.38 11.80 -5.79
N VAL A 54 8.62 10.70 -5.72
CA VAL A 54 8.14 9.99 -6.91
C VAL A 54 7.26 10.91 -7.76
N GLY A 55 6.25 11.55 -7.16
CA GLY A 55 5.35 12.45 -7.87
C GLY A 55 6.09 13.62 -8.56
N THR A 56 7.12 14.17 -7.92
CA THR A 56 7.96 15.24 -8.50
C THR A 56 8.66 14.76 -9.76
N VAL A 57 9.36 13.62 -9.69
CA VAL A 57 10.06 13.07 -10.86
C VAL A 57 9.06 12.68 -11.95
N LEU A 58 7.89 12.10 -11.62
CA LEU A 58 6.91 11.77 -12.64
C LEU A 58 6.38 13.02 -13.37
N LYS A 59 6.09 14.10 -12.63
CA LYS A 59 5.61 15.39 -13.19
C LYS A 59 6.65 16.04 -14.10
N GLU A 60 7.93 15.97 -13.76
CA GLU A 60 9.02 16.49 -14.61
C GLU A 60 9.07 15.83 -16.00
N TYR A 61 8.63 14.57 -16.10
CA TYR A 61 8.62 13.80 -17.34
C TYR A 61 7.20 13.65 -17.95
N GLY A 62 6.17 14.27 -17.37
CA GLY A 62 4.78 14.17 -17.82
C GLY A 62 4.17 12.77 -17.70
N GLN A 63 4.60 12.00 -16.70
CA GLN A 63 4.22 10.60 -16.46
C GLN A 63 3.33 10.42 -15.21
N GLU A 64 2.95 11.49 -14.54
CA GLU A 64 2.21 11.47 -13.27
C GLU A 64 0.80 10.87 -13.37
N SER A 65 0.19 10.90 -14.55
CA SER A 65 -1.11 10.26 -14.83
C SER A 65 -1.00 8.82 -15.32
N ARG A 66 0.23 8.31 -15.48
CA ARG A 66 0.50 6.98 -16.05
C ARG A 66 0.89 5.95 -15.01
N MET A 67 1.24 6.38 -13.81
CA MET A 67 1.68 5.48 -12.75
C MET A 67 0.91 5.72 -11.46
N SER A 68 0.79 4.68 -10.64
CA SER A 68 0.21 4.77 -9.30
C SER A 68 0.87 3.77 -8.34
N THR A 69 0.57 3.89 -7.05
CA THR A 69 1.02 2.98 -5.99
C THR A 69 -0.08 2.88 -4.93
N TRP A 70 0.16 2.22 -3.80
CA TRP A 70 -0.59 2.49 -2.57
C TRP A 70 0.06 3.61 -1.76
N GLY A 71 -0.78 4.42 -1.10
CA GLY A 71 -0.34 5.48 -0.17
C GLY A 71 0.17 4.94 1.17
N VAL A 72 0.09 3.63 1.37
CA VAL A 72 0.55 2.92 2.56
C VAL A 72 1.28 1.63 2.15
N ALA A 73 2.25 1.22 2.96
CA ALA A 73 2.89 -0.07 2.79
C ALA A 73 2.03 -1.15 3.46
N VAL A 74 1.38 -2.02 2.67
CA VAL A 74 0.40 -3.00 3.18
C VAL A 74 0.95 -3.90 4.28
N ASN A 75 2.23 -4.31 4.17
CA ASN A 75 2.86 -5.14 5.20
C ASN A 75 2.97 -4.40 6.54
N MET A 76 3.32 -3.11 6.50
CA MET A 76 3.39 -2.29 7.70
C MET A 76 2.01 -2.02 8.27
N LEU A 77 1.02 -1.79 7.40
CA LEU A 77 -0.39 -1.68 7.81
C LEU A 77 -0.87 -2.94 8.53
N MET A 78 -0.60 -4.14 7.98
CA MET A 78 -1.02 -5.40 8.60
C MET A 78 -0.36 -5.62 9.96
N ILE A 79 0.94 -5.32 10.09
CA ILE A 79 1.67 -5.43 11.37
C ILE A 79 1.08 -4.46 12.40
N GLU A 80 0.92 -3.19 12.03
CA GLU A 80 0.41 -2.16 12.95
C GLU A 80 -1.04 -2.45 13.37
N ALA A 81 -1.90 -2.84 12.43
CA ALA A 81 -3.28 -3.21 12.71
C ALA A 81 -3.36 -4.41 13.67
N GLY A 82 -2.56 -5.45 13.42
CA GLY A 82 -2.50 -6.63 14.28
C GLY A 82 -2.04 -6.30 15.70
N VAL A 83 -1.04 -5.43 15.86
CA VAL A 83 -0.56 -4.98 17.18
C VAL A 83 -1.64 -4.17 17.91
N LYS A 84 -2.26 -3.20 17.23
CA LYS A 84 -3.31 -2.36 17.83
C LYS A 84 -4.52 -3.19 18.24
N TYR A 85 -4.99 -4.09 17.37
CA TYR A 85 -6.09 -4.98 17.70
C TYR A 85 -5.76 -5.92 18.86
N ALA A 86 -4.52 -6.43 18.94
CA ALA A 86 -4.08 -7.24 20.08
C ALA A 86 -4.10 -6.46 21.40
N ILE A 87 -3.79 -5.15 21.39
CA ILE A 87 -3.92 -4.29 22.56
C ILE A 87 -5.38 -4.18 22.98
N GLU A 88 -6.29 -3.84 22.05
CA GLU A 88 -7.74 -3.75 22.34
C GLU A 88 -8.30 -5.06 22.93
N PHE A 89 -7.89 -6.21 22.38
CA PHE A 89 -8.28 -7.52 22.89
C PHE A 89 -7.79 -7.75 24.33
N LEU A 90 -6.53 -7.40 24.63
CA LEU A 90 -5.94 -7.59 25.96
C LEU A 90 -6.51 -6.63 27.01
N GLU A 91 -6.96 -5.45 26.58
CA GLU A 91 -7.64 -4.47 27.43
C GLU A 91 -9.12 -4.81 27.66
N GLY A 92 -9.67 -5.79 26.94
CA GLY A 92 -11.06 -6.24 27.06
C GLY A 92 -12.05 -5.38 26.27
N ASN A 93 -11.58 -4.66 25.26
CA ASN A 93 -12.39 -3.75 24.42
C ASN A 93 -13.01 -4.44 23.19
N THR A 94 -12.87 -5.77 23.05
CA THR A 94 -13.41 -6.55 21.93
C THR A 94 -14.43 -7.59 22.38
N GLU A 95 -15.38 -7.92 21.52
CA GLU A 95 -16.32 -9.02 21.69
C GLU A 95 -15.71 -10.35 21.24
N GLY A 96 -14.84 -10.90 22.09
CA GLY A 96 -14.13 -12.15 21.81
C GLY A 96 -12.89 -11.95 20.94
N ARG A 97 -12.46 -13.00 20.23
CA ARG A 97 -11.16 -13.00 19.51
C ARG A 97 -11.23 -12.39 18.11
N VAL A 98 -12.41 -12.39 17.51
CA VAL A 98 -12.65 -11.91 16.15
C VAL A 98 -13.77 -10.88 16.24
N ASP A 99 -13.38 -9.62 16.20
CA ASP A 99 -14.25 -8.46 16.33
C ASP A 99 -13.94 -7.49 15.19
N GLU A 100 -14.74 -7.58 14.13
CA GLU A 100 -14.62 -6.78 12.92
C GLU A 100 -14.92 -5.30 13.17
N ASP A 101 -15.84 -5.02 14.10
CA ASP A 101 -16.23 -3.66 14.47
C ASP A 101 -15.10 -2.91 15.16
N VAL A 102 -14.14 -3.62 15.76
CA VAL A 102 -12.89 -3.04 16.29
C VAL A 102 -11.76 -3.10 15.24
N LEU A 103 -11.59 -4.22 14.53
CA LEU A 103 -10.47 -4.41 13.61
C LEU A 103 -10.53 -3.50 12.38
N PHE A 104 -11.69 -3.39 11.72
CA PHE A 104 -11.80 -2.69 10.44
C PHE A 104 -11.58 -1.17 10.58
N PRO A 105 -12.08 -0.48 11.62
CA PRO A 105 -11.73 0.92 11.85
C PRO A 105 -10.25 1.16 12.13
N ILE A 106 -9.55 0.23 12.79
CA ILE A 106 -8.10 0.31 13.00
C ILE A 106 -7.38 0.26 11.64
N ILE A 107 -7.75 -0.69 10.78
CA ILE A 107 -7.20 -0.84 9.42
C ILE A 107 -7.41 0.44 8.61
N ASP A 108 -8.64 0.93 8.52
CA ASP A 108 -8.98 2.11 7.71
C ASP A 108 -8.27 3.38 8.20
N LYS A 109 -8.15 3.55 9.52
CA LYS A 109 -7.41 4.67 10.13
C LYS A 109 -5.92 4.65 9.76
N ILE A 110 -5.27 3.49 9.75
CA ILE A 110 -3.85 3.36 9.36
C ILE A 110 -3.70 3.62 7.87
N ALA A 111 -4.62 3.11 7.06
CA ALA A 111 -4.65 3.32 5.61
C ALA A 111 -4.95 4.77 5.19
N LYS A 112 -5.46 5.58 6.12
CA LYS A 112 -5.97 6.94 5.89
C LYS A 112 -7.23 6.97 5.00
N GLY A 113 -8.06 5.94 5.11
CA GLY A 113 -9.33 5.83 4.39
C GLY A 113 -9.26 4.99 3.10
N GLY A 114 -10.43 4.64 2.57
CA GLY A 114 -10.58 4.02 1.25
C GLY A 114 -10.19 2.54 1.21
N THR A 115 -10.00 1.90 2.37
CA THR A 115 -9.67 0.47 2.40
C THR A 115 -10.92 -0.38 2.33
N VAL A 116 -10.89 -1.39 1.46
CA VAL A 116 -11.89 -2.45 1.41
C VAL A 116 -11.33 -3.67 2.10
N VAL A 117 -12.04 -4.17 3.10
CA VAL A 117 -11.75 -5.44 3.77
C VAL A 117 -12.82 -6.45 3.36
N SER A 118 -12.42 -7.66 2.97
CA SER A 118 -13.34 -8.74 2.66
C SER A 118 -12.88 -10.05 3.29
N THR A 119 -13.82 -10.95 3.56
CA THR A 119 -13.50 -12.29 4.09
C THR A 119 -13.02 -13.18 2.96
N TYR A 120 -11.96 -13.96 3.22
CA TYR A 120 -11.51 -14.98 2.28
C TYR A 120 -12.51 -16.13 2.23
N GLU A 121 -12.80 -16.61 1.03
CA GLU A 121 -13.69 -17.75 0.81
C GLU A 121 -12.92 -18.90 0.17
N GLU A 122 -13.09 -20.11 0.71
CA GLU A 122 -12.59 -21.34 0.11
C GLU A 122 -13.78 -22.18 -0.38
N ASN A 123 -13.86 -22.41 -1.69
CA ASN A 123 -14.98 -23.13 -2.33
C ASN A 123 -16.37 -22.53 -2.03
N GLY A 124 -16.45 -21.20 -1.87
CA GLY A 124 -17.69 -20.49 -1.54
C GLY A 124 -18.10 -20.58 -0.07
N VAL A 125 -17.20 -21.06 0.80
CA VAL A 125 -17.37 -21.05 2.26
C VAL A 125 -16.46 -19.98 2.84
N PRO A 126 -17.00 -18.96 3.54
CA PRO A 126 -16.19 -17.96 4.23
C PRO A 126 -15.32 -18.57 5.32
N ILE A 127 -14.11 -18.05 5.46
CA ILE A 127 -13.24 -18.31 6.60
C ILE A 127 -13.29 -17.10 7.53
N ASP A 128 -14.12 -17.18 8.56
CA ASP A 128 -14.55 -16.06 9.44
C ASP A 128 -13.41 -15.26 10.10
N ASN A 129 -12.18 -15.78 10.13
CA ASN A 129 -11.03 -15.12 10.73
C ASN A 129 -9.90 -14.85 9.73
N PHE A 130 -10.18 -14.89 8.44
CA PHE A 130 -9.22 -14.63 7.37
C PHE A 130 -9.72 -13.48 6.50
N TYR A 131 -9.02 -12.35 6.57
CA TYR A 131 -9.39 -11.14 5.84
C TYR A 131 -8.41 -10.83 4.70
N LEU A 132 -8.95 -10.31 3.61
CA LEU A 132 -8.24 -9.73 2.48
C LEU A 132 -8.37 -8.21 2.56
N ILE A 133 -7.30 -7.51 2.23
CA ILE A 133 -7.23 -6.05 2.31
C ILE A 133 -6.89 -5.49 0.94
N LEU A 134 -7.70 -4.53 0.48
CA LEU A 134 -7.45 -3.75 -0.73
C LEU A 134 -7.43 -2.27 -0.35
N CYS A 135 -6.26 -1.64 -0.47
CA CYS A 135 -6.09 -0.21 -0.23
C CYS A 135 -6.41 0.60 -1.50
N ASP A 136 -6.85 1.84 -1.31
CA ASP A 136 -6.97 2.79 -2.42
C ASP A 136 -5.60 3.13 -3.03
N TYR A 137 -5.62 3.49 -4.31
CA TYR A 137 -4.41 3.84 -5.04
C TYR A 137 -4.07 5.32 -4.85
N TYR A 138 -2.76 5.61 -4.83
CA TYR A 138 -2.22 6.95 -4.80
C TYR A 138 -2.05 7.46 -6.23
N ASP A 139 -2.84 8.47 -6.57
CA ASP A 139 -2.85 9.14 -7.86
C ASP A 139 -1.82 10.27 -7.89
N PHE A 140 -0.68 10.06 -8.55
CA PHE A 140 0.40 11.05 -8.62
C PHE A 140 0.03 12.31 -9.43
N SER A 141 -1.08 12.29 -10.17
CA SER A 141 -1.54 13.44 -10.95
C SER A 141 -2.32 14.47 -10.12
N LYS A 142 -2.69 14.12 -8.89
CA LYS A 142 -3.41 15.00 -7.96
C LYS A 142 -2.46 15.78 -7.03
#